data_AF-A0A7K0LTT9-F1
#
_entry.id   AF-A0A7K0LTT9-F1
#
_cell.length_a   1.000
_cell.length_b   1.000
_cell.length_c   1.000
_cell.angle_alpha   90.00
_cell.angle_beta   90.00
_cell.angle_gamma   90.00
#
_symmetry.space_group_name_H-M   'P 1'
#
loop_
_entity.id
_entity.type
_entity.pdbx_description
1 polymer ?
#
loop_
_entity_poly.entity_id
_entity_poly.type
_entity_poly.pdbx_seq_one_letter_code
_entity_poly.pdbx_strand_id
1 'polypeptide(L)'
;MTRFVPPGWPRGLPPGGTAEFEERVTGWLLDQGPADLRTSELRHLPLALATYLEHHIEGCLAGARRAYAQARTQLGESMPPDQLARAQRAFESEGARLLQVQREIRLVVEVLRDRAAARPES
;
A
#
# COMPACT_ATOMS: atom_id res chain seq x y z
N MET A 1 2.31 -5.83 -26.55
CA MET A 1 2.27 -5.67 -25.08
C MET A 1 0.94 -6.25 -24.60
N THR A 2 0.98 -7.31 -23.79
CA THR A 2 -0.24 -8.02 -23.37
C THR A 2 -0.85 -7.32 -22.15
N ARG A 3 -2.10 -6.89 -22.28
CA ARG A 3 -2.92 -6.31 -21.20
C ARG A 3 -3.15 -7.37 -20.12
N PHE A 4 -2.77 -7.10 -18.87
CA PHE A 4 -2.94 -8.05 -17.76
C PHE A 4 -3.65 -7.39 -16.57
N VAL A 5 -4.68 -8.05 -16.05
CA VAL A 5 -5.42 -7.66 -14.84
C VAL A 5 -5.50 -8.90 -13.94
N PRO A 6 -4.54 -9.10 -13.03
CA PRO A 6 -4.60 -10.23 -12.11
C PRO A 6 -5.79 -10.09 -11.16
N PRO A 7 -6.34 -11.21 -10.63
CA PRO A 7 -7.32 -11.16 -9.57
C PRO A 7 -6.84 -10.30 -8.39
N GLY A 8 -7.68 -9.39 -7.92
CA GLY A 8 -7.32 -8.45 -6.85
C GLY A 8 -6.58 -7.20 -7.31
N TRP A 9 -6.46 -6.94 -8.62
CA TRP A 9 -5.90 -5.71 -9.15
C TRP A 9 -6.59 -4.46 -8.58
N PRO A 10 -5.84 -3.40 -8.21
CA PRO A 10 -6.40 -2.17 -7.69
C PRO A 10 -7.43 -1.53 -8.64
N ARG A 11 -8.63 -1.28 -8.12
CA ARG A 11 -9.77 -0.74 -8.90
C ARG A 11 -9.49 0.63 -9.54
N GLY A 12 -8.59 1.41 -8.94
CA GLY A 12 -8.22 2.76 -9.40
C GLY A 12 -7.13 2.79 -10.46
N LEU A 13 -6.57 1.64 -10.86
CA LEU A 13 -5.49 1.56 -11.82
C LEU A 13 -5.92 0.88 -13.12
N PRO A 14 -5.51 1.43 -14.28
CA PRO A 14 -5.64 0.74 -15.54
C PRO A 14 -4.88 -0.60 -15.52
N PRO A 15 -5.24 -1.54 -16.41
CA PRO A 15 -4.52 -2.79 -16.59
C PRO A 15 -3.01 -2.58 -16.78
N GLY A 16 -2.21 -3.47 -16.20
CA GLY A 16 -0.76 -3.48 -16.37
C GLY A 16 -0.36 -3.60 -17.84
N GLY A 17 0.73 -2.93 -18.21
CA GLY A 17 1.29 -2.95 -19.56
C GLY A 17 0.60 -2.02 -20.57
N THR A 18 -0.28 -1.13 -20.12
CA THR A 18 -0.91 -0.07 -20.93
C THR A 18 -0.21 1.28 -20.72
N ALA A 19 -0.26 2.18 -21.72
CA ALA A 19 0.26 3.53 -21.56
C ALA A 19 -0.45 4.31 -20.44
N GLU A 20 -1.78 4.15 -20.32
CA GLU A 20 -2.57 4.77 -19.25
C GLU A 20 -2.12 4.29 -17.86
N PHE A 21 -1.72 3.02 -17.72
CA PHE A 21 -1.12 2.54 -16.46
C PHE A 21 0.17 3.28 -16.14
N GLU A 22 1.05 3.51 -17.11
CA GLU A 22 2.33 4.21 -16.89
C GLU A 22 2.10 5.66 -16.45
N GLU A 23 1.10 6.33 -17.00
CA GLU A 23 0.73 7.70 -16.63
C GLU A 23 0.14 7.79 -15.21
N ARG A 24 -0.57 6.75 -14.76
CA ARG A 24 -1.35 6.79 -13.51
C ARG A 24 -0.69 6.09 -12.32
N VAL A 25 0.22 5.14 -12.56
CA VAL A 25 0.79 4.28 -11.50
C VAL A 25 1.51 5.08 -10.42
N THR A 26 2.27 6.10 -10.79
CA THR A 26 3.00 6.94 -9.82
C THR A 26 2.05 7.69 -8.90
N GLY A 27 1.02 8.33 -9.44
CA GLY A 27 0.02 9.05 -8.64
C GLY A 27 -0.69 8.11 -7.68
N TRP A 28 -1.13 6.96 -8.18
CA TRP A 28 -1.79 5.94 -7.35
C TRP A 28 -0.88 5.44 -6.22
N LEU A 29 0.41 5.20 -6.49
CA LEU A 29 1.39 4.79 -5.47
C LEU A 29 1.56 5.88 -4.40
N LEU A 30 1.68 7.15 -4.80
CA LEU A 30 1.80 8.30 -3.89
C LEU A 30 0.57 8.47 -2.98
N ASP A 31 -0.61 8.01 -3.43
CA ASP A 31 -1.83 8.00 -2.61
C ASP A 31 -1.83 6.90 -1.55
N GLN A 32 -0.99 5.87 -1.67
CA GLN A 32 -0.90 4.77 -0.69
C GLN A 32 0.07 5.06 0.45
N GLY A 33 1.00 6.00 0.27
CA GLY A 33 2.07 6.30 1.21
C GLY A 33 1.95 7.64 1.93
N PRO A 34 2.96 7.98 2.75
CA PRO A 34 3.01 9.28 3.41
C PRO A 34 3.09 10.43 2.41
N ALA A 35 2.52 11.58 2.79
CA ALA A 35 2.43 12.75 1.92
C ALA A 35 3.79 13.23 1.41
N ASP A 36 4.83 13.11 2.23
CA ASP A 36 6.21 13.52 1.95
C ASP A 36 6.83 12.80 0.74
N LEU A 37 6.30 11.66 0.32
CA LEU A 37 6.77 11.00 -0.89
C LEU A 37 6.54 11.85 -2.15
N ARG A 38 5.55 12.77 -2.13
CA ARG A 38 5.28 13.69 -3.24
C ARG A 38 6.40 14.70 -3.48
N THR A 39 7.26 14.93 -2.48
CA THR A 39 8.43 15.82 -2.60
C THR A 39 9.76 15.05 -2.69
N SER A 40 9.73 13.73 -2.47
CA SER A 40 10.90 12.85 -2.59
C SER A 40 11.31 12.55 -4.04
N GLU A 41 12.55 12.10 -4.24
CA GLU A 41 13.04 11.59 -5.53
C GLU A 41 12.35 10.29 -5.97
N LEU A 42 11.77 9.53 -5.04
CA LEU A 42 11.07 8.28 -5.36
C LEU A 42 9.88 8.49 -6.31
N ARG A 43 9.28 9.70 -6.34
CA ARG A 43 8.18 10.02 -7.26
C ARG A 43 8.55 9.87 -8.75
N HIS A 44 9.84 9.94 -9.07
CA HIS A 44 10.35 9.78 -10.44
C HIS A 44 10.79 8.34 -10.75
N LEU A 45 10.74 7.46 -9.75
CA LEU A 45 11.26 6.09 -9.82
C LEU A 45 10.16 5.07 -9.44
N PRO A 46 9.16 4.80 -10.31
CA PRO A 46 7.96 4.05 -9.95
C PRO A 46 8.23 2.66 -9.34
N LEU A 47 9.23 1.93 -9.86
CA LEU A 47 9.60 0.62 -9.32
C LEU A 47 10.24 0.73 -7.92
N ALA A 48 11.10 1.73 -7.71
CA ALA A 48 11.70 1.98 -6.40
C ALA A 48 10.64 2.46 -5.39
N LEU A 49 9.72 3.34 -5.81
CA LEU A 49 8.59 3.80 -5.02
C LEU A 49 7.68 2.65 -4.60
N ALA A 50 7.30 1.77 -5.53
CA ALA A 50 6.46 0.61 -5.23
C ALA A 50 7.15 -0.36 -4.27
N THR A 51 8.46 -0.60 -4.46
CA THR A 51 9.26 -1.45 -3.56
C THR A 51 9.35 -0.85 -2.15
N TYR A 52 9.57 0.46 -2.04
CA TYR A 52 9.55 1.15 -0.76
C TYR A 52 8.18 1.03 -0.07
N LEU A 53 7.10 1.25 -0.82
CA LEU A 53 5.73 1.19 -0.29
C LEU A 53 5.33 -0.21 0.16
N GLU A 54 5.80 -1.26 -0.51
CA GLU A 54 5.58 -2.65 -0.07
C GLU A 54 6.07 -2.85 1.38
N HIS A 55 7.32 -2.44 1.66
CA HIS A 55 7.90 -2.53 3.01
C HIS A 55 7.25 -1.56 4.00
N HIS A 56 6.95 -0.33 3.56
CA HIS A 56 6.28 0.66 4.40
C HIS A 56 4.94 0.14 4.91
N ILE A 57 4.10 -0.38 4.01
CA ILE A 57 2.77 -0.90 4.34
C ILE A 57 2.86 -2.18 5.18
N GLU A 58 3.86 -3.04 4.95
CA GLU A 58 4.13 -4.17 5.84
C GLU A 58 4.42 -3.72 7.28
N GLY A 59 5.25 -2.69 7.45
CA GLY A 59 5.53 -2.07 8.74
C GLY A 59 4.27 -1.48 9.38
N CYS A 60 3.46 -0.74 8.62
CA CYS A 60 2.19 -0.19 9.10
C CYS A 60 1.22 -1.30 9.55
N LEU A 61 1.11 -2.38 8.78
CA LEU A 61 0.24 -3.52 9.10
C LEU A 61 0.68 -4.22 10.39
N ALA A 62 1.99 -4.42 10.57
CA ALA A 62 2.55 -4.95 11.81
C ALA A 62 2.24 -4.02 13.01
N GLY A 63 2.36 -2.71 12.81
CA GLY A 63 1.98 -1.69 13.78
C GLY A 63 0.50 -1.75 14.17
N ALA A 64 -0.40 -1.80 13.20
CA ALA A 64 -1.85 -1.88 13.43
C ALA A 64 -2.24 -3.15 14.21
N ARG A 65 -1.66 -4.30 13.85
CA ARG A 65 -1.87 -5.56 14.59
C ARG A 65 -1.40 -5.47 16.04
N ARG A 66 -0.23 -4.87 16.27
CA ARG A 66 0.30 -4.64 17.62
C ARG A 66 -0.62 -3.70 18.41
N ALA A 67 -1.05 -2.59 17.81
CA ALA A 67 -1.96 -1.63 18.44
C ALA A 67 -3.28 -2.31 18.86
N TYR A 68 -3.89 -3.11 17.98
CA TYR A 68 -5.08 -3.88 18.31
C TYR A 68 -4.86 -4.86 19.49
N ALA A 69 -3.77 -5.64 19.43
CA ALA A 69 -3.46 -6.65 20.44
C ALA A 69 -3.16 -6.03 21.81
N GLN A 70 -2.54 -4.86 21.85
CA GLN A 70 -2.13 -4.16 23.07
C GLN A 70 -3.14 -3.12 23.54
N ALA A 71 -4.21 -2.84 22.78
CA ALA A 71 -5.16 -1.75 23.06
C ALA A 71 -5.71 -1.81 24.49
N ARG A 72 -6.13 -2.99 24.97
CA ARG A 72 -6.71 -3.12 26.32
C ARG A 72 -5.69 -2.81 27.42
N THR A 73 -4.47 -3.32 27.29
CA THR A 73 -3.43 -3.17 28.33
C THR A 73 -2.81 -1.78 28.31
N GLN A 74 -2.73 -1.13 27.15
CA GLN A 74 -2.13 0.21 27.02
C GLN A 74 -3.12 1.35 27.26
N LEU A 75 -4.40 1.16 26.91
CA LEU A 75 -5.39 2.24 26.94
C LEU A 75 -6.49 2.05 27.99
N GLY A 76 -6.65 0.84 28.54
CA GLY A 76 -7.79 0.48 29.38
C GLY A 76 -7.92 1.30 30.67
N GLU A 77 -6.81 1.74 31.25
CA GLU A 77 -6.83 2.60 32.44
C GLU A 77 -7.08 4.08 32.12
N SER A 78 -6.80 4.49 30.88
CA SER A 78 -6.90 5.89 30.43
C SER A 78 -8.17 6.20 29.65
N MET A 79 -9.02 5.21 29.39
CA MET A 79 -10.19 5.36 28.52
C MET A 79 -11.45 4.68 29.08
N PRO A 80 -12.64 5.28 28.91
CA PRO A 80 -13.90 4.61 29.13
C PRO A 80 -14.05 3.33 28.26
N PRO A 81 -14.74 2.28 28.75
CA PRO A 81 -14.87 1.01 28.03
C PRO A 81 -15.47 1.14 26.62
N ASP A 82 -16.42 2.04 26.42
CA ASP A 82 -17.06 2.26 25.12
C ASP A 82 -16.09 2.90 24.10
N GLN A 83 -15.22 3.82 24.56
CA GLN A 83 -14.19 4.43 23.74
C GLN A 83 -13.09 3.43 23.39
N LEU A 84 -12.67 2.59 24.34
CA LEU A 84 -11.71 1.50 24.09
C LEU A 84 -12.25 0.54 23.01
N ALA A 85 -13.52 0.14 23.11
CA ALA A 85 -14.14 -0.72 22.11
C ALA A 85 -14.20 -0.06 20.71
N ARG A 86 -14.42 1.26 20.64
CA ARG A 86 -14.35 2.02 19.38
C ARG A 86 -12.92 2.05 18.81
N ALA A 87 -11.91 2.28 19.65
CA ALA A 87 -10.51 2.27 19.23
C ALA A 87 -10.08 0.90 18.68
N GLN A 88 -10.47 -0.20 19.35
CA GLN A 88 -10.19 -1.55 18.86
C GLN A 88 -10.78 -1.81 17.48
N ARG A 89 -12.05 -1.44 17.26
CA ARG A 89 -12.68 -1.57 15.92
C ARG A 89 -11.98 -0.70 14.87
N ALA A 90 -11.52 0.49 15.24
CA ALA A 90 -10.77 1.35 14.34
C ALA A 90 -9.42 0.73 13.93
N PHE A 91 -8.66 0.17 14.89
CA PHE A 91 -7.41 -0.52 14.60
C PHE A 91 -7.59 -1.77 13.73
N GLU A 92 -8.65 -2.53 13.98
CA GLU A 92 -9.01 -3.69 13.15
C GLU A 92 -9.35 -3.28 11.72
N SER A 93 -10.20 -2.28 11.55
CA SER A 93 -10.56 -1.73 10.24
C SER A 93 -9.34 -1.20 9.48
N GLU A 94 -8.43 -0.51 10.16
CA GLU A 94 -7.21 0.00 9.55
C GLU A 94 -6.27 -1.14 9.15
N GLY A 95 -6.13 -2.18 9.99
CA GLY A 95 -5.37 -3.37 9.64
C GLY A 95 -5.93 -4.09 8.39
N ALA A 96 -7.27 -4.17 8.26
CA ALA A 96 -7.92 -4.74 7.09
C ALA A 96 -7.66 -3.91 5.82
N ARG A 97 -7.73 -2.58 5.93
CA ARG A 97 -7.41 -1.65 4.83
C ARG A 97 -5.95 -1.81 4.39
N LEU A 98 -5.01 -1.82 5.32
CA LEU A 98 -3.57 -1.99 5.05
C LEU A 98 -3.27 -3.34 4.39
N LEU A 99 -3.94 -4.41 4.80
CA LEU A 99 -3.80 -5.73 4.17
C LEU A 99 -4.28 -5.73 2.72
N GLN A 100 -5.38 -5.02 2.41
CA GLN A 100 -5.84 -4.87 1.03
C GLN A 100 -4.83 -4.10 0.19
N VAL A 101 -4.36 -2.95 0.69
CA VAL A 101 -3.35 -2.13 0.00
C VAL A 101 -2.06 -2.91 -0.23
N GLN A 102 -1.61 -3.72 0.74
CA GLN A 102 -0.42 -4.56 0.58
C GLN A 102 -0.54 -5.53 -0.60
N ARG A 103 -1.70 -6.19 -0.73
CA ARG A 103 -1.97 -7.12 -1.83
C ARG A 103 -1.96 -6.40 -3.18
N GLU A 104 -2.58 -5.24 -3.26
CA GLU A 104 -2.62 -4.43 -4.48
C GLU A 104 -1.21 -3.95 -4.89
N ILE A 105 -0.42 -3.44 -3.94
CA ILE A 105 0.95 -2.99 -4.20
C ILE A 105 1.82 -4.13 -4.71
N ARG A 106 1.70 -5.35 -4.14
CA ARG A 106 2.46 -6.52 -4.62
C ARG A 106 2.23 -6.81 -6.09
N LEU A 107 0.97 -6.78 -6.53
CA LEU A 107 0.62 -6.97 -7.95
C LEU A 107 1.22 -5.87 -8.82
N VAL A 108 1.19 -4.62 -8.36
CA VAL A 108 1.80 -3.48 -9.08
C VAL A 108 3.32 -3.62 -9.17
N VAL A 109 3.97 -4.06 -8.09
CA VAL A 109 5.42 -4.33 -8.06
C VAL A 109 5.79 -5.42 -9.07
N GLU A 110 5.04 -6.52 -9.14
CA GLU A 110 5.25 -7.58 -10.12
C GLU A 110 5.19 -7.04 -11.55
N VAL A 111 4.13 -6.29 -11.90
CA VAL A 111 3.98 -5.68 -13.23
C VAL A 111 5.12 -4.70 -13.55
N LEU A 112 5.56 -3.88 -12.58
CA LEU A 112 6.66 -2.94 -12.77
C LEU A 112 8.01 -3.66 -12.96
N ARG A 113 8.25 -4.78 -12.25
CA ARG A 113 9.45 -5.62 -12.40
C ARG A 113 9.50 -6.29 -13.76
N ASP A 114 8.41 -6.92 -14.17
CA ASP A 114 8.31 -7.57 -15.49
C ASP A 114 8.60 -6.58 -16.62
N ARG A 115 8.08 -5.35 -16.49
CA ARG A 115 8.32 -4.29 -17.47
C ARG A 115 9.75 -3.76 -17.47
N ALA A 116 10.40 -3.70 -16.32
CA ALA A 116 11.80 -3.33 -16.22
C ALA A 116 12.69 -4.38 -16.88
N ALA A 117 12.41 -5.67 -16.67
CA ALA A 117 13.11 -6.78 -17.30
C ALA A 117 12.89 -6.86 -18.82
N ALA A 118 11.68 -6.50 -19.30
CA ALA A 118 11.34 -6.51 -20.73
C ALA A 118 11.97 -5.36 -21.54
N ARG A 119 12.61 -4.38 -20.89
CA ARG A 119 13.38 -3.32 -21.53
C ARG A 119 14.86 -3.71 -21.50
N PRO A 120 15.41 -4.40 -22.52
CA PRO A 120 16.85 -4.54 -22.60
C PRO A 120 17.46 -3.14 -22.76
N GLU A 121 18.54 -2.88 -22.03
CA GLU A 121 19.32 -1.64 -22.11
C GLU A 121 19.56 -1.28 -23.59
N SER A 122 19.12 -0.07 -23.99
CA SER A 122 19.44 0.53 -25.29
C SER A 122 20.73 1.32 -25.19
#